data_AF-A0A9D4XS51-F1
#
_entry.id   AF-A0A9D4XS51-F1
#
_cell.length_a   1.000
_cell.length_b   1.000
_cell.length_c   1.000
_cell.angle_alpha   90.00
_cell.angle_beta   90.00
_cell.angle_gamma   90.00
#
_symmetry.space_group_name_H-M   'P 1'
#
loop_
_entity.id
_entity.type
_entity.pdbx_description
1 polymer ?
#
loop_
_entity_poly.entity_id
_entity_poly.type
_entity_poly.pdbx_seq_one_letter_code
_entity_poly.pdbx_strand_id
1 'polypeptide(L)'
;MKVLRAILNGQWILKVDWIIACLEETNLVDEECYEIDLDNQGCRGGPKAGRLMALAKEPKIFSGLKFYFSGDYDLSFKKYLEDLVEAGEGAVLKSKDELELRVDAKVLVVYNIDPPQGCKLGEEVSILWQRLSEAEDLAANTGYQVIGHTWILESIAACKLQPLVS
;
A
#
# COMPACT_ATOMS: atom_id res chain seq x y z
N MET A 1 3.02 9.95 -0.46
CA MET A 1 1.88 10.33 -1.32
C MET A 1 0.63 10.54 -0.46
N LYS A 2 -0.14 11.63 -0.69
CA LYS A 2 -1.31 11.99 0.14
C LYS A 2 -2.59 11.21 -0.22
N VAL A 3 -2.71 10.77 -1.47
CA VAL A 3 -3.91 10.10 -2.01
C VAL A 3 -4.17 8.76 -1.33
N LEU A 4 -3.16 7.89 -1.21
CA LEU A 4 -3.32 6.56 -0.60
C LEU A 4 -3.81 6.66 0.85
N ARG A 5 -3.24 7.60 1.63
CA ARG A 5 -3.72 7.88 3.00
C ARG A 5 -5.15 8.41 3.01
N ALA A 6 -5.53 9.24 2.03
CA ALA A 6 -6.91 9.72 1.89
C ALA A 6 -7.90 8.58 1.59
N ILE A 7 -7.53 7.62 0.74
CA ILE A 7 -8.34 6.42 0.48
C ILE A 7 -8.54 5.61 1.76
N LEU A 8 -7.44 5.31 2.49
CA LEU A 8 -7.52 4.56 3.76
C LEU A 8 -8.41 5.26 4.78
N ASN A 9 -8.37 6.58 4.85
CA ASN A 9 -9.18 7.37 5.77
C ASN A 9 -10.63 7.61 5.29
N GLY A 10 -10.99 7.16 4.08
CA GLY A 10 -12.31 7.37 3.49
C GLY A 10 -12.62 8.84 3.20
N GLN A 11 -11.60 9.62 2.82
CA GLN A 11 -11.75 11.03 2.47
C GLN A 11 -12.16 11.18 1.01
N TRP A 12 -12.88 12.26 0.69
CA TRP A 12 -13.19 12.63 -0.68
C TRP A 12 -11.93 12.89 -1.50
N ILE A 13 -11.86 12.27 -2.67
CA ILE A 13 -10.81 12.49 -3.67
C ILE A 13 -11.52 12.89 -4.95
N LEU A 14 -11.52 14.19 -5.24
CA LEU A 14 -12.35 14.79 -6.28
C LEU A 14 -11.52 15.34 -7.43
N LYS A 15 -12.13 15.42 -8.60
CA LYS A 15 -11.64 16.19 -9.73
C LYS A 15 -11.66 17.69 -9.40
N VAL A 16 -10.75 18.45 -10.02
CA VAL A 16 -10.71 19.92 -9.88
C VAL A 16 -12.03 20.56 -10.33
N ASP A 17 -12.76 19.93 -11.24
CA ASP A 17 -14.08 20.35 -11.71
C ASP A 17 -15.08 20.59 -10.59
N TRP A 18 -14.95 19.91 -9.44
CA TRP A 18 -15.79 20.15 -8.27
C TRP A 18 -15.63 21.57 -7.72
N ILE A 19 -14.38 22.08 -7.70
CA ILE A 19 -14.08 23.43 -7.25
C ILE A 19 -14.70 24.44 -8.22
N ILE A 20 -14.59 24.18 -9.52
CA ILE A 20 -15.16 25.04 -10.57
C ILE A 20 -16.68 25.11 -10.42
N ALA A 21 -17.34 23.97 -10.27
CA ALA A 21 -18.79 23.89 -10.07
C ALA A 21 -19.25 24.60 -8.79
N CYS A 22 -18.51 24.46 -7.68
CA CYS A 22 -18.81 25.19 -6.45
C CYS A 22 -18.74 26.71 -6.61
N LEU A 23 -17.79 27.20 -7.40
CA LEU A 23 -17.62 28.63 -7.69
C LEU A 23 -18.74 29.17 -8.57
N GLU A 24 -19.16 28.40 -9.59
CA GLU A 24 -20.25 28.78 -10.51
C GLU A 24 -21.61 28.82 -9.79
N GLU A 25 -21.91 27.82 -8.97
CA GLU A 25 -23.16 27.75 -8.19
C GLU A 25 -23.13 28.62 -6.93
N THR A 26 -21.98 29.21 -6.60
CA THR A 26 -21.76 29.98 -5.36
C THR A 26 -22.17 29.20 -4.10
N ASN A 27 -22.02 27.87 -4.14
CA ASN A 27 -22.43 26.95 -3.08
C ASN A 27 -21.64 25.62 -3.17
N LEU A 28 -21.66 24.81 -2.12
CA LEU A 28 -21.12 23.45 -2.18
C LEU A 28 -22.06 22.56 -3.00
N VAL A 29 -21.52 21.98 -4.08
CA VAL A 29 -22.21 20.97 -4.90
C VAL A 29 -21.87 19.57 -4.44
N ASP A 30 -22.73 18.60 -4.75
CA ASP A 30 -22.54 17.18 -4.39
C ASP A 30 -21.19 16.64 -4.89
N GLU A 31 -20.38 16.14 -3.96
CA GLU A 31 -19.05 15.60 -4.22
C GLU A 31 -19.09 14.32 -5.05
N GLU A 32 -20.12 13.48 -4.94
CA GLU A 32 -20.14 12.13 -5.52
C GLU A 32 -20.01 12.16 -7.04
N CYS A 33 -20.55 13.19 -7.69
CA CYS A 33 -20.48 13.40 -9.14
C CYS A 33 -19.06 13.71 -9.64
N TYR A 34 -18.16 14.11 -8.75
CA TYR A 34 -16.79 14.54 -9.06
C TYR A 34 -15.73 13.63 -8.47
N GLU A 35 -16.12 12.56 -7.77
CA GLU A 35 -15.19 11.60 -7.20
C GLU A 35 -14.35 10.92 -8.29
N ILE A 36 -13.05 10.78 -8.03
CA ILE A 36 -12.13 10.10 -8.93
C ILE A 36 -12.40 8.60 -8.85
N ASP A 37 -12.70 8.00 -10.01
CA ASP A 37 -12.98 6.57 -10.11
C ASP A 37 -11.83 5.77 -10.75
N LEU A 38 -10.87 6.40 -11.41
CA LEU A 38 -9.77 5.71 -12.09
C LEU A 38 -8.44 6.45 -11.85
N ASP A 39 -7.42 5.73 -11.39
CA ASP A 39 -6.06 6.27 -11.25
C ASP A 39 -5.20 6.06 -12.50
N ASN A 40 -3.98 6.60 -12.48
CA ASN A 40 -3.01 6.50 -13.57
C ASN A 40 -2.43 5.08 -13.75
N GLN A 41 -2.62 4.19 -12.77
CA GLN A 41 -2.16 2.81 -12.80
C GLN A 41 -3.28 1.83 -13.21
N GLY A 42 -4.49 2.33 -13.46
CA GLY A 42 -5.65 1.54 -13.87
C GLY A 42 -6.49 0.97 -12.72
N CYS A 43 -6.23 1.34 -11.46
CA CYS A 43 -7.07 0.95 -10.34
C CYS A 43 -8.40 1.72 -10.39
N ARG A 44 -9.52 0.99 -10.30
CA ARG A 44 -10.87 1.55 -10.37
C ARG A 44 -11.60 1.48 -9.03
N GLY A 45 -12.32 2.54 -8.67
CA GLY A 45 -13.28 2.58 -7.55
C GLY A 45 -12.66 2.69 -6.15
N GLY A 46 -11.34 2.79 -6.03
CA GLY A 46 -10.64 2.85 -4.74
C GLY A 46 -11.13 3.93 -3.79
N PRO A 47 -11.18 5.22 -4.20
CA PRO A 47 -11.68 6.31 -3.35
C PRO A 47 -13.08 6.05 -2.79
N LYS A 48 -14.01 5.68 -3.67
CA LYS A 48 -15.39 5.36 -3.30
C LYS A 48 -15.47 4.20 -2.32
N ALA A 49 -14.74 3.11 -2.60
CA ALA A 49 -14.68 1.95 -1.72
C ALA A 49 -14.11 2.32 -0.33
N GLY A 50 -13.04 3.10 -0.28
CA GLY A 50 -12.45 3.58 0.98
C GLY A 50 -13.41 4.41 1.81
N ARG A 51 -14.17 5.29 1.16
CA ARG A 51 -15.20 6.12 1.80
C ARG A 51 -16.36 5.29 2.33
N LEU A 52 -16.87 4.34 1.56
CA LEU A 52 -17.95 3.44 1.98
C LEU A 52 -17.50 2.53 3.14
N MET A 53 -16.30 1.97 3.09
CA MET A 53 -15.69 1.20 4.17
C MET A 53 -15.60 2.02 5.47
N ALA A 54 -15.15 3.28 5.39
CA ALA A 54 -15.06 4.18 6.54
C ALA A 54 -16.45 4.54 7.10
N LEU A 55 -17.43 4.82 6.22
CA LEU A 55 -18.81 5.11 6.62
C LEU A 55 -19.48 3.92 7.33
N ALA A 56 -19.23 2.71 6.83
CA ALA A 56 -19.70 1.46 7.41
C ALA A 56 -18.95 1.05 8.70
N LYS A 57 -17.86 1.76 9.05
CA LYS A 57 -16.96 1.42 10.16
C LYS A 57 -16.41 0.00 10.07
N GLU A 58 -16.17 -0.46 8.84
CA GLU A 58 -15.54 -1.74 8.60
C GLU A 58 -14.05 -1.71 8.95
N PRO A 59 -13.45 -2.86 9.31
CA PRO A 59 -12.01 -2.98 9.47
C PRO A 59 -11.28 -2.53 8.20
N LYS A 60 -10.09 -1.95 8.36
CA LYS A 60 -9.30 -1.50 7.21
C LYS A 60 -8.72 -2.67 6.43
N ILE A 61 -8.26 -2.40 5.21
CA ILE A 61 -7.83 -3.42 4.25
C ILE A 61 -6.66 -4.30 4.73
N PHE A 62 -5.85 -3.84 5.69
CA PHE A 62 -4.74 -4.62 6.25
C PHE A 62 -5.01 -5.11 7.68
N SER A 63 -6.24 -4.97 8.17
CA SER A 63 -6.62 -5.39 9.52
C SER A 63 -6.31 -6.87 9.73
N GLY A 64 -5.50 -7.15 10.76
CA GLY A 64 -5.06 -8.50 11.13
C GLY A 64 -3.90 -9.06 10.30
N LEU A 65 -3.33 -8.29 9.37
CA LEU A 65 -2.09 -8.63 8.67
C LEU A 65 -0.87 -8.03 9.38
N LYS A 66 0.27 -8.70 9.22
CA LYS A 66 1.57 -8.25 9.73
C LYS A 66 2.55 -8.12 8.58
N PHE A 67 3.39 -7.10 8.62
CA PHE A 67 4.32 -6.77 7.56
C PHE A 67 5.73 -6.70 8.12
N TYR A 68 6.67 -7.38 7.47
CA TYR A 68 8.10 -7.27 7.74
C TYR A 68 8.82 -6.78 6.49
N PHE A 69 9.49 -5.64 6.56
CA PHE A 69 10.21 -5.05 5.44
C PHE A 69 11.65 -5.59 5.39
N SER A 70 11.93 -6.41 4.37
CA SER A 70 13.22 -7.09 4.15
C SER A 70 14.14 -6.34 3.18
N GLY A 71 15.44 -6.44 3.42
CA GLY A 71 16.46 -5.82 2.59
C GLY A 71 16.53 -4.30 2.70
N ASP A 72 17.17 -3.69 1.71
CA ASP A 72 17.49 -2.26 1.74
C ASP A 72 16.36 -1.37 1.21
N TYR A 73 16.05 -0.35 1.99
CA TYR A 73 15.15 0.73 1.62
C TYR A 73 15.80 2.09 1.90
N ASP A 74 15.45 3.09 1.11
CA ASP A 74 15.59 4.47 1.57
C ASP A 74 14.75 4.66 2.85
N LEU A 75 15.33 5.29 3.87
CA LEU A 75 14.69 5.43 5.19
C LEU A 75 13.37 6.20 5.13
N SER A 76 13.28 7.23 4.29
CA SER A 76 12.06 8.02 4.15
C SER A 76 10.96 7.23 3.43
N PHE A 77 11.35 6.44 2.42
CA PHE A 77 10.43 5.59 1.69
C PHE A 77 9.93 4.41 2.53
N LYS A 78 10.82 3.74 3.29
CA LYS A 78 10.42 2.68 4.23
C LYS A 78 9.40 3.20 5.23
N LYS A 79 9.72 4.32 5.91
CA LYS A 79 8.81 4.93 6.87
C LYS A 79 7.47 5.29 6.24
N TYR A 80 7.48 5.80 5.01
CA TYR A 80 6.24 6.08 4.29
C TYR A 80 5.37 4.83 4.06
N LEU A 81 5.98 3.68 3.73
CA LEU A 81 5.26 2.42 3.58
C LEU A 81 4.74 1.89 4.93
N GLU A 82 5.56 1.96 5.98
CA GLU A 82 5.17 1.60 7.35
C GLU A 82 3.95 2.44 7.82
N ASP A 83 4.01 3.76 7.62
CA ASP A 83 2.92 4.69 7.95
C ASP A 83 1.61 4.36 7.20
N LEU A 84 1.70 3.81 5.97
CA LEU A 84 0.54 3.37 5.20
C LEU A 84 -0.02 2.04 5.71
N VAL A 85 0.86 1.09 6.05
CA VAL A 85 0.46 -0.18 6.65
C VAL A 85 -0.30 0.06 7.95
N GLU A 86 0.24 0.91 8.83
CA GLU A 86 -0.40 1.26 10.10
C GLU A 86 -1.73 2.01 9.88
N ALA A 87 -1.80 2.93 8.92
CA ALA A 87 -3.06 3.60 8.56
C ALA A 87 -4.12 2.64 7.99
N GLY A 88 -3.70 1.51 7.43
CA GLY A 88 -4.56 0.41 6.98
C GLY A 88 -4.84 -0.65 8.05
N GLU A 89 -4.53 -0.39 9.32
CA GLU A 89 -4.64 -1.32 10.47
C GLU A 89 -3.76 -2.57 10.38
N GLY A 90 -2.75 -2.55 9.51
CA GLY A 90 -1.70 -3.55 9.50
C GLY A 90 -0.68 -3.30 10.62
N ALA A 91 -0.01 -4.35 11.07
CA ALA A 91 1.05 -4.24 12.06
C ALA A 91 2.43 -4.37 11.39
N VAL A 92 3.36 -3.46 11.71
CA VAL A 92 4.75 -3.52 11.24
C VAL A 92 5.62 -4.25 12.25
N LEU A 93 6.33 -5.28 11.81
CA LEU A 93 7.33 -6.01 12.59
C LEU A 93 8.69 -5.33 12.45
N LYS A 94 9.36 -5.07 13.58
CA LYS A 94 10.57 -4.24 13.64
C LYS A 94 11.87 -5.02 13.54
N SER A 95 11.85 -6.31 13.85
CA SER A 95 13.06 -7.15 13.87
C SER A 95 12.77 -8.57 13.40
N LYS A 96 13.85 -9.28 13.03
CA LYS A 96 13.78 -10.72 12.75
C LYS A 96 13.34 -11.52 13.98
N ASP A 97 13.73 -11.09 15.18
CA ASP A 97 13.28 -11.75 16.41
C ASP A 97 11.75 -11.71 16.56
N GLU A 98 11.11 -10.57 16.24
CA GLU A 98 9.64 -10.47 16.23
C GLU A 98 8.99 -11.35 15.16
N LEU A 99 9.68 -11.55 14.04
CA LEU A 99 9.28 -12.42 12.94
C LEU A 99 9.38 -13.91 13.34
N GLU A 100 10.45 -14.32 14.01
CA GLU A 100 10.71 -15.70 14.43
C GLU A 100 9.84 -16.15 15.62
N LEU A 101 9.49 -15.22 16.52
CA LEU A 101 8.60 -15.49 17.65
C LEU A 101 7.14 -15.76 17.25
N ARG A 102 6.78 -15.53 15.97
CA ARG A 102 5.40 -15.59 15.50
C ARG A 102 5.25 -16.44 14.25
N VAL A 103 5.03 -17.74 14.44
CA VAL A 103 4.58 -18.63 13.36
C VAL A 103 3.09 -18.36 13.06
N ASP A 104 2.83 -17.27 12.33
CA ASP A 104 1.49 -16.85 11.92
C ASP A 104 1.46 -16.71 10.39
N ALA A 105 0.55 -17.43 9.74
CA ALA A 105 0.40 -17.43 8.29
C ALA A 105 -0.05 -16.06 7.71
N LYS A 106 -0.32 -15.07 8.58
CA LYS A 106 -0.72 -13.71 8.20
C LYS A 106 0.45 -12.71 8.10
N VAL A 107 1.69 -13.21 8.09
CA VAL A 107 2.88 -12.37 7.91
C VAL A 107 3.25 -12.26 6.44
N LEU A 108 3.42 -11.02 5.98
CA LEU A 108 3.86 -10.64 4.65
C LEU A 108 5.29 -10.10 4.73
N VAL A 109 6.22 -10.74 4.03
CA VAL A 109 7.60 -10.25 3.87
C VAL A 109 7.64 -9.36 2.64
N VAL A 110 7.92 -8.09 2.86
CA VAL A 110 7.88 -7.04 1.84
C VAL A 110 9.30 -6.74 1.38
N TYR A 111 9.56 -6.81 0.09
CA TYR A 111 10.84 -6.40 -0.49
C TYR A 111 10.67 -5.23 -1.46
N ASN A 112 11.73 -4.45 -1.63
CA ASN A 112 11.70 -3.30 -2.50
C ASN A 112 12.00 -3.68 -3.96
N ILE A 113 10.98 -3.60 -4.82
CA ILE A 113 11.11 -3.87 -6.27
C ILE A 113 11.67 -2.70 -7.08
N ASP A 114 11.86 -1.52 -6.47
CA ASP A 114 12.44 -0.39 -7.19
C ASP A 114 13.97 -0.48 -7.23
N PRO A 115 14.59 -0.26 -8.40
CA PRO A 115 16.03 -0.17 -8.50
C PRO A 115 16.53 1.02 -7.67
N PRO A 116 17.71 0.90 -7.01
CA PRO A 116 18.28 2.02 -6.27
C PRO A 116 18.51 3.22 -7.19
N GLN A 117 18.25 4.43 -6.71
CA GLN A 117 18.52 5.63 -7.50
C GLN A 117 20.01 5.74 -7.84
N GLY A 118 20.31 5.94 -9.12
CA GLY A 118 21.68 6.10 -9.61
C GLY A 118 22.50 4.81 -9.71
N CYS A 119 21.89 3.63 -9.58
CA CYS A 119 22.59 2.38 -9.88
C CYS A 119 22.92 2.28 -11.37
N LYS A 120 23.98 1.52 -11.71
CA LYS A 120 24.41 1.39 -13.10
C LYS A 120 23.50 0.43 -13.85
N LEU A 121 23.38 0.66 -15.16
CA LEU A 121 22.69 -0.25 -16.08
C LEU A 121 23.27 -1.68 -15.94
N GLY A 122 22.44 -2.63 -15.55
CA GLY A 122 22.81 -4.04 -15.33
C GLY A 122 23.06 -4.44 -13.86
N GLU A 123 23.36 -3.50 -12.96
CA GLU A 123 23.42 -3.77 -11.51
C GLU A 123 21.99 -3.96 -10.94
N GLU A 124 20.99 -3.31 -11.54
CA GLU A 124 19.57 -3.37 -11.17
C GLU A 124 19.05 -4.79 -10.98
N VAL A 125 19.24 -5.64 -11.99
CA VAL A 125 18.70 -7.01 -11.97
C VAL A 125 19.30 -7.82 -10.83
N SER A 126 20.60 -7.68 -10.59
CA SER A 126 21.29 -8.41 -9.52
C SER A 126 20.80 -7.98 -8.14
N ILE A 127 20.61 -6.67 -7.94
CA ILE A 127 20.12 -6.10 -6.68
C ILE A 127 18.68 -6.54 -6.40
N LEU A 128 17.81 -6.45 -7.41
CA LEU A 128 16.40 -6.87 -7.28
C LEU A 128 16.28 -8.36 -7.02
N TRP A 129 17.11 -9.18 -7.68
CA TRP A 129 17.14 -10.62 -7.45
C TRP A 129 17.66 -10.97 -6.05
N GLN A 130 18.70 -10.29 -5.58
CA GLN A 130 19.20 -10.46 -4.21
C GLN A 130 18.12 -10.13 -3.18
N ARG A 131 17.42 -9.00 -3.33
CA ARG A 131 16.32 -8.61 -2.41
C ARG A 131 15.18 -9.62 -2.38
N LEU A 132 14.82 -10.17 -3.54
CA LEU A 132 13.82 -11.24 -3.62
C LEU A 132 14.31 -12.49 -2.89
N SER A 133 15.53 -12.95 -3.18
CA SER A 133 16.13 -14.14 -2.54
C SER A 133 16.19 -13.97 -1.01
N GLU A 134 16.61 -12.81 -0.51
CA GLU A 134 16.65 -12.53 0.93
C GLU A 134 15.25 -12.56 1.58
N ALA A 135 14.22 -12.11 0.86
CA ALA A 135 12.85 -12.17 1.34
C ALA A 135 12.28 -13.60 1.31
N GLU A 136 12.59 -14.38 0.27
CA GLU A 136 12.24 -15.80 0.14
C GLU A 136 12.91 -16.65 1.22
N ASP A 137 14.18 -16.40 1.52
CA ASP A 137 14.92 -17.09 2.59
C ASP A 137 14.29 -16.85 3.98
N LEU A 138 13.72 -15.66 4.22
CA LEU A 138 12.96 -15.38 5.45
C LEU A 138 11.60 -16.07 5.50
N ALA A 139 10.98 -16.31 4.35
CA ALA A 139 9.72 -17.03 4.22
C ALA A 139 9.92 -18.56 4.17
N ALA A 140 11.15 -19.02 3.97
CA ALA A 140 11.47 -20.42 3.88
C ALA A 140 11.09 -21.15 5.18
N ASN A 141 10.21 -22.15 5.06
CA ASN A 141 9.76 -23.01 6.16
C ASN A 141 8.90 -22.34 7.24
N THR A 142 8.46 -21.09 7.04
CA THR A 142 7.61 -20.35 8.00
C THR A 142 6.17 -20.15 7.51
N GLY A 143 5.91 -20.39 6.23
CA GLY A 143 4.59 -20.18 5.61
C GLY A 143 4.25 -18.71 5.38
N TYR A 144 5.21 -17.80 5.55
CA TYR A 144 5.05 -16.38 5.23
C TYR A 144 4.94 -16.20 3.72
N GLN A 145 4.30 -15.10 3.31
CA GLN A 145 4.14 -14.79 1.89
C GLN A 145 5.05 -13.62 1.52
N VAL A 146 5.75 -13.73 0.40
CA VAL A 146 6.66 -12.69 -0.10
C VAL A 146 5.90 -11.80 -1.07
N ILE A 147 6.01 -10.48 -0.90
CA ILE A 147 5.38 -9.48 -1.76
C ILE A 147 6.34 -8.34 -2.10
N GLY A 148 6.20 -7.79 -3.30
CA GLY A 148 6.81 -6.50 -3.63
C GLY A 148 6.11 -5.35 -2.92
N HIS A 149 6.82 -4.27 -2.62
CA HIS A 149 6.24 -3.10 -1.95
C HIS A 149 5.05 -2.49 -2.71
N THR A 150 4.99 -2.63 -4.05
CA THR A 150 3.88 -2.10 -4.87
C THR A 150 2.56 -2.79 -4.56
N TRP A 151 2.56 -4.04 -4.09
CA TRP A 151 1.34 -4.72 -3.66
C TRP A 151 0.59 -3.94 -2.57
N ILE A 152 1.32 -3.28 -1.66
CA ILE A 152 0.73 -2.41 -0.63
C ILE A 152 0.06 -1.21 -1.30
N LEU A 153 0.77 -0.55 -2.23
CA LEU A 153 0.28 0.65 -2.91
C LEU A 153 -0.95 0.34 -3.76
N GLU A 154 -0.92 -0.74 -4.53
CA GLU A 154 -2.00 -1.21 -5.40
C GLU A 154 -3.20 -1.71 -4.60
N SER A 155 -2.97 -2.34 -3.44
CA SER A 155 -4.06 -2.76 -2.55
C SER A 155 -4.79 -1.55 -1.95
N ILE A 156 -4.05 -0.51 -1.58
CA ILE A 156 -4.65 0.75 -1.12
C ILE A 156 -5.35 1.47 -2.26
N ALA A 157 -4.72 1.57 -3.43
CA ALA A 157 -5.27 2.28 -4.59
C ALA A 157 -6.59 1.67 -5.07
N ALA A 158 -6.75 0.35 -4.98
CA ALA A 158 -8.01 -0.35 -5.26
C ALA A 158 -8.94 -0.46 -4.03
N CYS A 159 -8.49 -0.04 -2.84
CA CYS A 159 -9.12 -0.29 -1.55
C CYS A 159 -9.55 -1.77 -1.36
N LYS A 160 -8.68 -2.69 -1.78
CA LYS A 160 -8.91 -4.13 -1.77
C LYS A 160 -7.57 -4.85 -1.82
N LEU A 161 -7.42 -5.95 -1.08
CA LEU A 161 -6.22 -6.78 -1.16
C LEU A 161 -6.01 -7.33 -2.58
N GLN A 162 -4.84 -7.04 -3.16
CA GLN A 162 -4.44 -7.61 -4.43
C GLN A 162 -4.16 -9.11 -4.29
N PRO A 163 -4.37 -9.91 -5.35
CA PRO A 163 -4.02 -11.32 -5.32
C PRO A 163 -2.51 -11.47 -5.08
N LEU A 164 -2.16 -12.45 -4.27
CA LEU A 164 -0.77 -12.83 -4.08
C LEU A 164 -0.40 -13.72 -5.26
N VAL A 165 0.54 -13.24 -6.08
CA VAL A 165 1.04 -14.01 -7.22
C VAL A 165 2.07 -14.99 -6.67
N SER A 166 1.74 -16.28 -6.75
CA SER A 166 2.64 -17.41 -6.45
C SER A 166 3.50 -17.76 -7.65
#